data_AF-A0A4R0V6J8-F1
#
_entry.id   AF-A0A4R0V6J8-F1
#
_cell.length_a   1.000
_cell.length_b   1.000
_cell.length_c   1.000
_cell.angle_alpha   90.00
_cell.angle_beta   90.00
_cell.angle_gamma   90.00
#
_symmetry.space_group_name_H-M   'P 1'
#
loop_
_entity.id
_entity.type
_entity.pdbx_description
1 polymer ?
#
loop_
_entity_poly.entity_id
_entity_poly.type
_entity_poly.pdbx_seq_one_letter_code
_entity_poly.pdbx_strand_id
1 'polypeptide(L)' 'MMPDRRLYMPRCRTCGPLGKPTGLDEAVTSCTRHANQYPNHQTAWYPTHAQIIVKGTPNDCE' A
#
# COMPACT_ATOMS: atom_id res chain seq x y z
N MET A 1 -19.18 11.97 -0.70
CA MET A 1 -18.00 11.18 -1.10
C MET A 1 -17.82 10.06 -0.08
N MET A 2 -17.86 8.79 -0.50
CA MET A 2 -17.49 7.69 0.40
C MET A 2 -15.99 7.84 0.72
N PRO A 3 -15.57 7.86 2.00
CA PRO A 3 -14.16 7.88 2.33
C PRO A 3 -13.53 6.62 1.73
N ASP A 4 -12.44 6.79 0.97
CA ASP A 4 -11.68 5.68 0.42
C ASP A 4 -11.22 4.80 1.58
N ARG A 5 -11.94 3.69 1.84
CA ARG A 5 -11.64 2.74 2.92
C ARG A 5 -10.43 1.85 2.58
N ARG A 6 -9.66 2.18 1.54
CA ARG A 6 -8.47 1.42 1.17
C ARG A 6 -7.41 1.67 2.22
N LEU A 7 -6.89 0.56 2.74
CA LEU A 7 -5.71 0.57 3.57
C LEU A 7 -4.48 0.46 2.67
N TYR A 8 -3.40 1.13 3.06
CA TYR A 8 -2.13 1.19 2.37
C TYR A 8 -1.03 0.65 3.30
N MET A 9 -0.07 -0.07 2.73
CA MET A 9 1.09 -0.63 3.43
C MET A 9 2.32 0.23 3.13
N PRO A 10 2.81 1.03 4.10
CA PRO A 10 4.06 1.75 3.96
C PRO A 10 5.24 0.78 4.09
N ARG A 11 6.24 0.93 3.20
CA ARG A 11 7.38 0.03 3.09
C ARG A 11 8.64 0.78 2.71
N CYS A 12 9.76 0.40 3.30
CA CYS A 12 11.10 0.73 2.83
C CYS A 12 11.67 -0.45 2.06
N ARG A 13 12.36 -0.20 0.94
CA ARG A 13 13.05 -1.26 0.19
C ARG A 13 14.14 -1.95 1.00
N THR A 14 14.79 -1.22 1.90
CA THR A 14 15.89 -1.73 2.74
C THR A 14 15.37 -2.36 4.04
N CYS A 15 14.44 -1.70 4.74
CA CYS A 15 14.01 -2.12 6.08
C CYS A 15 12.77 -3.03 6.06
N GLY A 16 12.05 -3.11 4.94
CA GLY A 16 10.76 -3.80 4.87
C GLY A 16 9.59 -2.93 5.34
N PRO A 17 8.51 -3.54 5.88
CA PRO A 17 7.32 -2.81 6.33
C PRO A 17 7.63 -1.76 7.39
N LEU A 18 7.06 -0.56 7.23
CA LEU A 18 7.25 0.57 8.18
C LEU A 18 6.13 0.66 9.23
N GLY A 19 5.20 -0.29 9.22
CA GLY A 19 4.06 -0.34 10.12
C GLY A 19 2.99 -1.32 9.63
N LYS A 20 1.83 -1.25 10.27
CA LYS A 20 0.63 -1.99 9.85
C LYS A 20 -0.08 -1.27 8.69
N PRO A 21 -0.93 -1.98 7.91
CA PRO A 21 -1.84 -1.35 6.96
C PRO A 21 -2.63 -0.20 7.61
N THR A 22 -2.64 0.97 6.97
CA THR A 22 -3.24 2.20 7.52
C THR A 22 -3.85 3.08 6.42
N GLY A 23 -4.45 4.21 6.76
CA GLY A 23 -4.95 5.16 5.75
C GLY A 23 -3.83 5.74 4.87
N LEU A 24 -4.19 6.29 3.70
CA LEU A 24 -3.20 6.84 2.77
C LEU A 24 -2.31 7.90 3.43
N ASP A 25 -2.91 8.85 4.14
CA ASP A 25 -2.20 9.96 4.79
C ASP A 25 -1.16 9.45 5.80
N GLU A 26 -1.55 8.52 6.66
CA GLU A 26 -0.66 7.88 7.64
C GLU A 26 0.46 7.07 6.97
N ALA A 27 0.18 6.42 5.83
CA ALA A 27 1.19 5.68 5.07
C ALA A 27 2.24 6.62 4.44
N VAL A 28 1.79 7.76 3.89
CA VAL A 28 2.67 8.82 3.35
C VAL A 28 3.51 9.39 4.49
N THR A 29 2.90 9.78 5.60
CA THR A 29 3.59 10.34 6.77
C THR A 29 4.65 9.36 7.33
N SER A 30 4.33 8.07 7.40
CA SER A 30 5.29 7.04 7.83
C SER A 30 6.50 6.95 6.90
N CYS A 31 6.28 7.02 5.59
CA CYS A 31 7.34 6.94 4.59
C CYS A 31 8.21 8.21 4.57
N THR A 32 7.60 9.39 4.68
CA THR A 32 8.31 10.68 4.76
C THR A 32 9.17 10.74 6.01
N ARG A 33 8.63 10.36 7.18
CA ARG A 33 9.38 10.31 8.44
C ARG A 33 10.60 9.38 8.32
N HIS A 34 10.42 8.21 7.71
CA HIS A 34 11.51 7.25 7.51
C HIS A 34 12.57 7.78 6.53
N ALA A 35 12.17 8.39 5.42
CA ALA A 35 13.09 8.98 4.46
C ALA A 35 13.92 10.12 5.08
N ASN A 36 13.31 10.94 5.96
CA ASN A 36 14.02 11.99 6.68
C ASN A 36 15.05 11.43 7.67
N GLN A 37 14.75 10.31 8.32
CA GLN A 37 15.66 9.65 9.26
C GLN A 37 16.77 8.87 8.54
N TYR A 38 16.47 8.32 7.36
CA TYR A 38 17.38 7.51 6.56
C TYR A 38 17.39 8.00 5.10
N PRO A 39 18.18 9.06 4.77
CA PRO A 39 18.12 9.74 3.48
C PRO A 39 18.50 8.85 2.28
N ASN A 40 19.24 7.75 2.50
CA ASN A 40 19.61 6.80 1.46
C ASN A 40 18.57 5.67 1.27
N HIS A 41 17.50 5.64 2.06
CA HIS A 41 16.48 4.61 1.98
C HIS A 41 15.35 5.03 1.04
N GLN A 42 15.00 4.14 0.12
CA GLN A 42 13.83 4.32 -0.74
C GLN A 42 12.59 3.78 -0.03
N THR A 43 11.55 4.60 0.06
CA THR A 43 10.25 4.26 0.66
C THR A 43 9.13 4.35 -0.37
N ALA A 44 8.08 3.56 -0.16
CA ALA A 44 6.89 3.51 -0.99
C ALA A 44 5.69 3.01 -0.17
N TRP A 45 4.48 3.23 -0.65
CA TRP A 45 3.25 2.69 -0.06
C TRP A 45 2.38 2.04 -1.13
N TYR A 46 1.77 0.91 -0.79
CA TYR A 46 0.97 0.10 -1.72
C TYR A 46 -0.42 -0.19 -1.14
N PRO A 47 -1.51 -0.14 -1.92
CA PRO A 47 -2.83 -0.53 -1.42
C PRO A 47 -2.85 -2.02 -1.02
N THR A 48 -3.39 -2.34 0.17
CA THR A 48 -3.34 -3.68 0.78
C THR A 48 -4.43 -4.63 0.35
N HIS A 49 -5.45 -4.14 -0.33
CA HIS A 49 -6.42 -4.96 -1.02
C HIS A 49 -6.81 -4.26 -2.32
N ALA A 50 -6.16 -4.65 -3.42
CA ALA A 50 -6.86 -4.60 -4.69
C ALA A 50 -7.94 -5.69 -4.58
N GLN A 51 -9.22 -5.31 -4.42
CA GLN A 51 -10.26 -6.19 -4.92
C GLN A 51 -10.04 -6.27 -6.43
N ILE A 52 -9.29 -7.27 -6.87
CA ILE A 52 -9.26 -7.64 -8.28
C ILE A 52 -10.65 -8.23 -8.52
N ILE A 53 -11.59 -7.39 -8.92
CA ILE A 53 -12.84 -7.86 -9.52
C ILE A 53 -12.42 -8.42 -10.88
N VAL A 54 -12.09 -9.71 -10.94
CA VAL A 54 -11.97 -10.41 -12.21
C VAL A 54 -13.38 -10.45 -12.78
N LYS A 55 -13.67 -9.62 -13.80
CA LYS A 55 -14.81 -9.84 -14.69
C LYS A 55 -14.48 -11.08 -15.54
N GLY A 56 -14.48 -12.25 -14.92
CA GLY A 56 -14.43 -13.53 -15.60
C GLY A 56 -15.87 -13.96 -15.83
N THR A 57 -16.32 -13.98 -17.08
CA THR A 57 -17.46 -14.82 -17.46
C THR A 57 -17.08 -16.27 -17.14
N PRO A 58 -17.86 -17.01 -16.33
CA PRO A 58 -17.67 -18.45 -16.24
C PRO A 58 -18.09 -19.07 -17.58
N ASN A 59 -17.38 -20.12 -17.98
CA ASN A 59 -17.61 -20.99 -19.14
C ASN A 59 -16.86 -20.60 -20.42
N ASP A 60 -15.62 -21.09 -20.53
CA ASP A 60 -15.17 -21.81 -21.74
C ASP A 60 -14.04 -22.78 -21.33
N CYS A 61 -14.43 -23.94 -20.80
CA CYS A 61 -13.59 -25.13 -20.66
C CYS A 61 -14.52 -26.33 -20.40
N GLU A 62 -15.17 -26.80 -21.46
CA GLU A 62 -15.52 -28.21 -21.69
C GLU A 62 -15.31 -28.54 -23.16
#